data_AF-Q05B94-F1
#
_entry.id   AF-Q05B94-F1
#
_cell.length_a   1.000
_cell.length_b   1.000
_cell.length_c   1.000
_cell.angle_alpha   90.00
_cell.angle_beta   90.00
_cell.angle_gamma   90.00
#
_symmetry.space_group_name_H-M   'P 1'
#
loop_
_entity.id
_entity.type
_entity.pdbx_description
1 polymer ?
#
loop_
_entity_poly.entity_id
_entity_poly.type
_entity_poly.pdbx_seq_one_letter_code
_entity_poly.pdbx_strand_id
1 'polypeptide(L)'
;MPRKGTQPSTAHRREEGPPRSPDGTSSDAEPDPPPGRARSQALATAETPSEEIDNRSLEEILNSIPPPPPPAMTNEPGAPRLMITHIVNQNFKSYAGEKILGPFHKRFSCIIGPNGSGKSNVIDSMLFVFGYRAQKIRSKKLSVLIHNSDEHKDIQSCTVAVHFQKIIDKEGDDYEVIPNSNFYVSRTAYRDNTSVYHVSGKKTTFKDVGILLRSHGIDLDHNRFLILQGEVEQIAMMKPKGQTEHDEGMLEYLEDIIGSGRLNEPIKVLCRRVEILNEHRGEKLNRVKMVEKEKDALEGEKNIAIEFLTLENEIFRKKNHVCQYYIYICRNELLKWRLKRKK
;
A
#
# COMPACT_ATOMS: atom_id res chain seq x y z
N MET A 1 -36.40 14.53 44.21
CA MET A 1 -37.72 14.03 44.67
C MET A 1 -38.76 14.99 44.10
N PRO A 2 -39.93 14.54 43.60
CA PRO A 2 -40.68 13.35 44.02
C PRO A 2 -40.73 12.25 42.92
N ARG A 3 -40.19 11.07 43.19
CA ARG A 3 -40.89 9.78 43.45
C ARG A 3 -42.37 9.80 43.83
N LYS A 4 -43.13 8.87 43.23
CA LYS A 4 -43.96 7.77 43.81
C LYS A 4 -44.70 7.08 42.65
N GLY A 5 -44.53 5.77 42.39
CA GLY A 5 -45.14 4.61 43.06
C GLY A 5 -46.28 4.07 42.15
N THR A 6 -46.58 2.79 41.94
CA THR A 6 -46.41 1.54 42.71
C THR A 6 -46.78 0.32 41.81
N GLN A 7 -46.27 -0.88 42.13
CA GLN A 7 -46.51 -2.23 41.53
C GLN A 7 -47.90 -2.85 41.89
N PRO A 8 -48.20 -4.19 41.93
CA PRO A 8 -47.57 -5.45 41.41
C PRO A 8 -48.56 -6.55 40.87
N SER A 9 -48.00 -7.76 40.61
CA SER A 9 -48.59 -9.14 40.64
C SER A 9 -49.17 -9.69 39.32
N THR A 10 -49.04 -10.97 38.92
CA THR A 10 -49.05 -12.25 39.68
C THR A 10 -48.35 -13.39 38.91
N ALA A 11 -47.87 -14.41 39.65
CA ALA A 11 -47.32 -15.67 39.13
C ALA A 11 -48.38 -16.80 39.09
N HIS A 12 -48.18 -17.81 38.23
CA HIS A 12 -48.75 -19.15 38.40
C HIS A 12 -47.72 -20.26 38.05
N ARG A 13 -47.91 -21.38 38.72
CA ARG A 13 -46.99 -22.45 39.15
C ARG A 13 -47.36 -23.78 38.48
N ARG A 14 -46.42 -24.73 38.35
CA ARG A 14 -46.53 -26.22 38.41
C ARG A 14 -45.20 -26.84 37.93
N GLU A 15 -44.64 -27.95 38.43
CA GLU A 15 -44.90 -28.86 39.56
C GLU A 15 -43.63 -29.73 39.75
N GLU A 16 -43.32 -30.17 40.97
CA GLU A 16 -42.22 -31.08 41.34
C GLU A 16 -42.74 -32.51 41.61
N GLY A 17 -41.91 -33.54 41.42
CA GLY A 17 -42.10 -34.86 42.04
C GLY A 17 -41.05 -35.92 41.64
N PRO A 18 -40.68 -36.89 42.53
CA PRO A 18 -39.27 -37.22 42.82
C PRO A 18 -38.95 -38.78 42.76
N PRO A 19 -38.04 -39.42 43.56
CA PRO A 19 -36.74 -39.94 43.09
C PRO A 19 -36.40 -41.43 43.47
N ARG A 20 -35.16 -41.86 43.17
CA ARG A 20 -34.26 -42.89 43.81
C ARG A 20 -34.00 -44.25 43.12
N SER A 21 -32.71 -44.58 43.06
CA SER A 21 -32.01 -45.88 42.85
C SER A 21 -32.18 -46.84 44.05
N PRO A 22 -31.84 -48.16 44.00
CA PRO A 22 -30.44 -48.67 43.84
C PRO A 22 -30.24 -50.08 43.18
N ASP A 23 -28.97 -50.40 42.93
CA ASP A 23 -28.24 -51.68 42.76
C ASP A 23 -28.96 -53.01 42.46
N GLY A 24 -28.43 -53.72 41.44
CA GLY A 24 -28.65 -55.15 41.18
C GLY A 24 -27.69 -55.68 40.10
N THR A 25 -26.86 -56.64 40.48
CA THR A 25 -25.73 -57.24 39.76
C THR A 25 -26.08 -58.27 38.68
N SER A 26 -25.12 -58.43 37.74
CA SER A 26 -24.74 -59.61 36.94
C SER A 26 -25.70 -60.23 35.91
N SER A 27 -25.34 -60.10 34.62
CA SER A 27 -25.02 -61.26 33.77
C SER A 27 -24.39 -60.85 32.42
N ASP A 28 -23.25 -61.49 32.16
CA ASP A 28 -22.56 -61.83 30.91
C ASP A 28 -23.10 -61.32 29.56
N ALA A 29 -22.24 -60.60 28.83
CA ALA A 29 -21.88 -60.93 27.43
C ALA A 29 -20.83 -59.92 26.90
N GLU A 30 -19.60 -60.37 26.69
CA GLU A 30 -18.71 -59.79 25.67
C GLU A 30 -19.25 -60.17 24.28
N PRO A 31 -19.15 -59.26 23.30
CA PRO A 31 -18.12 -59.50 22.28
C PRO A 31 -17.40 -58.22 21.80
N ASP A 32 -16.10 -58.41 21.56
CA ASP A 32 -15.13 -57.74 20.67
C ASP A 32 -15.19 -56.21 20.41
N PRO A 33 -14.02 -55.51 20.51
CA PRO A 33 -13.93 -54.07 20.28
C PRO A 33 -13.86 -53.73 18.77
N PRO A 34 -14.48 -52.62 18.33
CA PRO A 34 -14.29 -52.07 17.00
C PRO A 34 -12.96 -51.29 16.89
N PRO A 35 -12.44 -51.05 15.67
CA PRO A 35 -11.09 -50.58 15.45
C PRO A 35 -10.88 -49.11 15.84
N GLY A 36 -9.64 -48.80 16.22
CA GLY A 36 -9.20 -47.57 16.86
C GLY A 36 -9.62 -46.27 16.19
N ARG A 37 -10.18 -45.36 17.00
CA ARG A 37 -10.25 -43.92 16.73
C ARG A 37 -8.90 -43.28 16.97
N ALA A 38 -8.12 -43.06 15.91
CA ALA A 38 -7.08 -42.03 15.91
C ALA A 38 -7.75 -40.67 15.64
N ARG A 39 -8.24 -40.01 16.70
CA ARG A 39 -8.54 -38.58 16.67
C ARG A 39 -7.25 -37.83 16.95
N SER A 40 -6.47 -37.55 15.91
CA SER A 40 -5.49 -36.47 15.95
C SER A 40 -6.25 -35.15 16.00
N GLN A 41 -6.31 -34.56 17.19
CA GLN A 41 -6.63 -33.14 17.35
C GLN A 41 -5.49 -32.35 16.72
N ALA A 42 -5.63 -32.02 15.43
CA ALA A 42 -4.87 -30.93 14.84
C ALA A 42 -5.42 -29.64 15.43
N LEU A 43 -4.76 -29.13 16.48
CA LEU A 43 -4.81 -27.71 16.79
C LEU A 43 -4.28 -26.99 15.55
N ALA A 44 -5.19 -26.41 14.77
CA ALA A 44 -4.82 -25.40 13.79
C ALA A 44 -4.31 -24.18 14.58
N THR A 45 -3.01 -24.15 14.83
CA THR A 45 -2.31 -22.90 15.11
C THR A 45 -2.53 -22.02 13.89
N ALA A 46 -3.29 -20.94 14.08
CA ALA A 46 -3.32 -19.85 13.14
C ALA A 46 -1.87 -19.35 13.01
N GLU A 47 -1.22 -19.72 11.91
CA GLU A 47 0.04 -19.13 11.49
C GLU A 47 -0.26 -17.65 11.25
N THR A 48 0.12 -16.83 12.22
CA THR A 48 0.41 -15.42 11.96
C THR A 48 1.45 -15.43 10.85
N PRO A 49 1.27 -14.68 9.75
CA PRO A 49 2.33 -14.53 8.77
C PRO A 49 3.53 -14.01 9.56
N SER A 50 4.60 -14.78 9.60
CA SER A 50 5.89 -14.27 10.05
C SER A 50 6.24 -13.18 9.05
N GLU A 51 5.92 -11.93 9.40
CA GLU A 51 6.21 -10.79 8.55
C GLU A 51 7.72 -10.71 8.42
N GLU A 52 8.21 -11.19 7.27
CA GLU A 52 9.62 -11.11 6.91
C GLU A 52 10.03 -9.64 6.97
N ILE A 53 10.95 -9.33 7.88
CA ILE A 53 11.60 -8.02 7.91
C ILE A 53 12.25 -7.84 6.54
N ASP A 54 11.79 -6.83 5.80
CA ASP A 54 12.39 -6.47 4.52
C ASP A 54 13.85 -6.06 4.74
N ASN A 55 14.76 -7.01 4.50
CA ASN A 55 16.19 -6.89 4.75
C ASN A 55 16.93 -6.08 3.68
N ARG A 56 16.21 -5.49 2.71
CA ARG A 56 16.81 -4.63 1.69
C ARG A 56 17.54 -3.46 2.32
N SER A 57 18.63 -3.06 1.67
CA SER A 57 19.39 -1.88 2.09
C SER A 57 18.55 -0.60 1.90
N LEU A 58 18.85 0.46 2.65
CA LEU A 58 18.15 1.75 2.48
C LEU A 58 18.26 2.24 1.04
N GLU A 59 19.43 2.06 0.42
CA GLU A 59 19.71 2.43 -0.96
C GLU A 59 18.89 1.60 -1.94
N GLU A 60 18.73 0.29 -1.72
CA GLU A 60 17.85 -0.56 -2.54
C GLU A 60 16.39 -0.13 -2.47
N ILE A 61 15.89 0.21 -1.28
CA ILE A 61 14.51 0.68 -1.08
C ILE A 61 14.30 1.99 -1.82
N LEU A 62 15.22 2.94 -1.70
CA LEU A 62 15.14 4.23 -2.38
C LEU A 62 15.29 4.10 -3.91
N ASN A 63 16.18 3.23 -4.38
CA ASN A 63 16.38 2.97 -5.81
C ASN A 63 15.23 2.18 -6.44
N SER A 64 14.41 1.49 -5.63
CA SER A 64 13.21 0.80 -6.12
C SER A 64 12.03 1.73 -6.39
N ILE A 65 12.12 3.01 -5.99
CA ILE A 65 11.05 3.99 -6.21
C ILE A 65 11.07 4.41 -7.68
N PRO A 66 10.01 4.15 -8.47
CA PRO A 66 9.96 4.58 -9.85
C PRO A 66 10.02 6.12 -9.92
N PRO A 67 10.66 6.69 -10.97
CA PRO A 67 10.71 8.13 -11.15
C PRO A 67 9.30 8.72 -11.23
N PRO A 68 9.10 9.99 -10.82
CA PRO A 68 7.80 10.62 -10.95
C PRO A 68 7.36 10.57 -12.42
N PRO A 69 6.07 10.28 -12.69
CA PRO A 69 5.58 10.31 -14.06
C PRO A 69 5.78 11.73 -14.62
N PRO A 70 6.29 11.87 -15.86
CA PRO A 70 6.41 13.17 -16.48
C PRO A 70 5.02 13.81 -16.59
N PRO A 71 4.91 15.15 -16.44
CA PRO A 71 3.64 15.83 -16.63
C PRO A 71 3.10 15.52 -18.03
N ALA A 72 1.84 15.08 -18.11
CA ALA A 72 1.24 14.59 -19.35
C ALA A 72 1.19 15.65 -20.47
N MET A 73 1.22 16.95 -20.11
CA MET A 73 1.28 18.06 -21.04
C MET A 73 2.13 19.19 -20.48
N THR A 74 3.14 19.62 -21.23
CA THR A 74 3.77 20.93 -21.05
C THR A 74 3.01 21.92 -21.93
N ASN A 75 2.30 22.87 -21.33
CA ASN A 75 1.60 23.94 -22.05
C ASN A 75 2.59 25.01 -22.53
N GLU A 76 3.69 24.60 -23.15
CA GLU A 76 4.66 25.51 -23.73
C GLU A 76 4.16 26.00 -25.09
N PRO A 77 4.08 27.33 -25.33
CA PRO A 77 3.72 27.87 -26.63
C PRO A 77 4.65 27.32 -27.72
N GLY A 78 4.09 26.66 -28.74
CA GLY A 78 4.85 26.04 -29.82
C GLY A 78 5.27 24.58 -29.58
N ALA A 79 4.92 23.98 -28.43
CA ALA A 79 5.14 22.55 -28.22
C ALA A 79 4.21 21.69 -29.10
N PRO A 80 4.70 20.57 -29.65
CA PRO A 80 3.89 19.68 -30.46
C PRO A 80 2.89 18.91 -29.58
N ARG A 81 1.61 18.90 -29.96
CA ARG A 81 0.57 18.12 -29.28
C ARG A 81 -0.14 17.14 -30.20
N LEU A 82 -0.67 16.07 -29.60
CA LEU A 82 -1.45 15.08 -30.33
C LEU A 82 -2.90 15.54 -30.50
N MET A 83 -3.47 15.28 -31.68
CA MET A 83 -4.87 15.55 -32.00
C MET A 83 -5.48 14.35 -32.71
N ILE A 84 -6.75 14.05 -32.42
CA ILE A 84 -7.54 13.09 -33.20
C ILE A 84 -8.08 13.81 -34.44
N THR A 85 -7.85 13.27 -35.63
CA THR A 85 -8.34 13.85 -36.89
C THR A 85 -9.76 13.40 -37.20
N HIS A 86 -9.99 12.10 -37.13
CA HIS A 86 -11.26 11.45 -37.44
C HIS A 86 -11.24 10.02 -36.87
N ILE A 87 -12.43 9.42 -36.77
CA ILE A 87 -12.61 8.02 -36.38
C ILE A 87 -13.31 7.31 -37.51
N VAL A 88 -12.76 6.18 -37.95
CA VAL A 88 -13.39 5.31 -38.94
C VAL A 88 -14.06 4.15 -38.21
N ASN A 89 -15.38 4.07 -38.30
CA ASN A 89 -16.17 2.95 -37.79
C ASN A 89 -16.59 2.07 -38.95
N GLN A 90 -16.36 0.77 -38.82
CA GLN A 90 -16.84 -0.24 -39.76
C GLN A 90 -17.72 -1.23 -39.00
N ASN A 91 -19.01 -1.23 -39.35
CA ASN A 91 -20.01 -2.13 -38.77
C ASN A 91 -20.07 -2.11 -37.22
N PHE A 92 -19.95 -0.93 -36.60
CA PHE A 92 -19.90 -0.78 -35.15
C PHE A 92 -21.21 -0.23 -34.58
N LYS A 93 -21.88 -1.00 -33.71
CA LYS A 93 -23.15 -0.66 -33.06
C LYS A 93 -24.21 -0.14 -34.04
N SER A 94 -24.52 1.16 -34.04
CA SER A 94 -25.50 1.78 -34.94
C SER A 94 -24.92 2.13 -36.31
N TYR A 95 -23.60 2.04 -36.50
CA TYR A 95 -22.92 2.37 -37.74
C TYR A 95 -22.83 1.15 -38.64
N ALA A 96 -23.74 1.03 -39.60
CA ALA A 96 -23.67 0.04 -40.67
C ALA A 96 -22.66 0.46 -41.75
N GLY A 97 -21.89 -0.49 -42.27
CA GLY A 97 -20.84 -0.24 -43.25
C GLY A 97 -19.72 0.63 -42.69
N GLU A 98 -18.99 1.30 -43.58
CA GLU A 98 -17.94 2.25 -43.20
C GLU A 98 -18.53 3.65 -42.99
N LYS A 99 -18.27 4.23 -41.82
CA LYS A 99 -18.69 5.57 -41.42
C LYS A 99 -17.51 6.31 -40.81
N ILE A 100 -17.20 7.46 -41.40
CA ILE A 100 -16.12 8.34 -40.94
C ILE A 100 -16.75 9.43 -40.06
N LEU A 101 -16.29 9.53 -38.82
CA LEU A 101 -16.66 10.57 -37.86
C LEU A 101 -15.56 11.62 -37.83
N GLY A 102 -15.87 12.83 -38.27
CA GLY A 102 -14.93 13.94 -38.34
C GLY A 102 -15.10 14.75 -39.63
N PRO A 103 -14.18 15.68 -39.92
CA PRO A 103 -12.96 15.97 -39.15
C PRO A 103 -13.27 16.57 -37.77
N PHE A 104 -12.49 16.18 -36.76
CA PHE A 104 -12.54 16.82 -35.44
C PHE A 104 -11.74 18.12 -35.46
N HIS A 105 -12.28 19.12 -34.78
CA HIS A 105 -11.62 20.40 -34.60
C HIS A 105 -10.47 20.29 -33.59
N LYS A 106 -9.39 21.04 -33.82
CA LYS A 106 -8.16 20.95 -33.05
C LYS A 106 -8.28 21.26 -31.56
N ARG A 107 -9.28 22.05 -31.16
CA ARG A 107 -9.50 22.47 -29.77
C ARG A 107 -10.72 21.81 -29.15
N PHE A 108 -11.85 21.90 -29.82
CA PHE A 108 -13.13 21.52 -29.26
C PHE A 108 -14.11 21.13 -30.36
N SER A 109 -14.73 19.97 -30.22
CA SER A 109 -15.76 19.47 -31.12
C SER A 109 -17.00 19.10 -30.30
N CYS A 110 -18.18 19.55 -30.72
CA CYS A 110 -19.44 19.21 -30.08
C CYS A 110 -20.18 18.14 -30.89
N ILE A 111 -20.66 17.09 -30.23
CA ILE A 111 -21.47 16.03 -30.84
C ILE A 111 -22.93 16.27 -30.47
N ILE A 112 -23.74 16.67 -31.45
CA ILE A 112 -25.17 16.97 -31.29
C ILE A 112 -26.04 16.03 -32.12
N GLY A 113 -27.33 15.90 -31.78
CA GLY A 113 -28.27 15.05 -32.49
C GLY A 113 -29.44 14.56 -31.63
N PRO A 114 -30.50 14.01 -32.24
CA PRO A 114 -31.70 13.55 -31.53
C PRO A 114 -31.41 12.34 -30.63
N ASN A 115 -32.28 12.05 -29.66
CA ASN A 115 -32.14 10.88 -28.80
C ASN A 115 -32.17 9.59 -29.63
N GLY A 116 -31.28 8.63 -29.30
CA GLY A 116 -31.15 7.39 -30.07
C GLY A 116 -30.32 7.46 -31.36
N SER A 117 -29.87 8.64 -31.80
CA SER A 117 -29.05 8.79 -33.03
C SER A 117 -27.63 8.21 -32.98
N GLY A 118 -27.26 7.54 -31.88
CA GLY A 118 -25.92 6.96 -31.73
C GLY A 118 -24.83 7.95 -31.29
N LYS A 119 -25.16 9.15 -30.80
CA LYS A 119 -24.16 10.11 -30.26
C LYS A 119 -23.20 9.48 -29.26
N SER A 120 -23.74 8.72 -28.30
CA SER A 120 -22.93 8.04 -27.29
C SER A 120 -22.09 6.90 -27.87
N ASN A 121 -22.44 6.39 -29.07
CA ASN A 121 -21.64 5.37 -29.73
C ASN A 121 -20.31 5.94 -30.24
N VAL A 122 -20.18 7.26 -30.43
CA VAL A 122 -18.88 7.90 -30.73
C VAL A 122 -17.89 7.70 -29.58
N ILE A 123 -18.34 7.89 -28.34
CA ILE A 123 -17.51 7.64 -27.15
C ILE A 123 -17.26 6.13 -26.99
N ASP A 124 -18.28 5.29 -27.25
CA ASP A 124 -18.09 3.84 -27.21
C ASP A 124 -17.05 3.33 -28.23
N SER A 125 -16.97 3.94 -29.42
CA SER A 125 -15.94 3.66 -30.42
C SER A 125 -14.55 3.96 -29.86
N MET A 126 -14.38 5.11 -29.19
CA MET A 126 -13.11 5.46 -28.54
C MET A 126 -12.77 4.48 -27.41
N LEU A 127 -13.71 4.19 -26.51
CA LEU A 127 -13.52 3.24 -25.40
C LEU A 127 -13.13 1.85 -25.89
N PHE A 128 -13.72 1.41 -27.00
CA PHE A 128 -13.40 0.14 -27.63
C PHE A 128 -11.95 0.10 -28.12
N VAL A 129 -11.47 1.15 -28.81
CA VAL A 129 -10.08 1.24 -29.28
C VAL A 129 -9.08 1.42 -28.14
N PHE A 130 -9.45 2.13 -27.08
CA PHE A 130 -8.58 2.31 -25.90
C PHE A 130 -8.59 1.12 -24.93
N GLY A 131 -9.29 0.03 -25.27
CA GLY A 131 -9.18 -1.23 -24.53
C GLY A 131 -10.01 -1.33 -23.26
N TYR A 132 -11.02 -0.46 -23.10
CA TYR A 132 -11.92 -0.53 -21.95
C TYR A 132 -12.71 -1.85 -21.96
N ARG A 133 -13.06 -2.32 -20.75
CA ARG A 133 -13.91 -3.51 -20.58
C ARG A 133 -15.27 -3.28 -21.23
N ALA A 134 -15.84 -4.31 -21.83
CA ALA A 134 -17.13 -4.24 -22.53
C ALA A 134 -18.25 -3.63 -21.66
N GLN A 135 -18.23 -3.89 -20.35
CA GLN A 135 -19.18 -3.32 -19.38
C GLN A 135 -19.17 -1.78 -19.40
N LYS A 136 -17.99 -1.15 -19.45
CA LYS A 136 -17.85 0.31 -19.59
C LYS A 136 -18.32 0.82 -20.97
N ILE A 137 -18.28 -0.04 -21.99
CA ILE A 137 -18.82 0.21 -23.34
C ILE A 137 -20.34 -0.11 -23.41
N ARG A 138 -21.00 -0.27 -22.26
CA ARG A 138 -22.45 -0.56 -22.14
C ARG A 138 -22.84 -1.83 -22.90
N SER A 139 -21.98 -2.85 -22.86
CA SER A 139 -22.18 -4.12 -23.57
C SER A 139 -21.67 -5.30 -22.74
N LYS A 140 -22.37 -6.44 -22.81
CA LYS A 140 -21.98 -7.64 -22.04
C LYS A 140 -20.86 -8.44 -22.71
N LYS A 141 -20.79 -8.42 -24.03
CA LYS A 141 -19.86 -9.19 -24.87
C LYS A 141 -19.36 -8.33 -26.02
N LEU A 142 -18.17 -8.63 -26.53
CA LEU A 142 -17.59 -7.91 -27.69
C LEU A 142 -18.39 -8.16 -28.97
N SER A 143 -18.97 -9.34 -29.15
CA SER A 143 -19.80 -9.66 -30.31
C SER A 143 -21.04 -8.75 -30.45
N VAL A 144 -21.53 -8.18 -29.34
CA VAL A 144 -22.68 -7.25 -29.33
C VAL A 144 -22.31 -5.87 -29.89
N LEU A 145 -21.02 -5.55 -29.99
CA LEU A 145 -20.55 -4.32 -30.61
C LEU A 145 -20.64 -4.36 -32.13
N ILE A 146 -20.80 -5.55 -32.72
CA ILE A 146 -20.97 -5.72 -34.16
C ILE A 146 -22.38 -5.28 -34.54
N HIS A 147 -22.48 -4.43 -35.56
CA HIS A 147 -23.76 -3.96 -36.08
C HIS A 147 -24.63 -5.15 -36.49
N ASN A 148 -25.90 -5.11 -36.09
CA ASN A 148 -26.90 -6.09 -36.45
C ASN A 148 -28.22 -5.36 -36.75
N SER A 149 -28.66 -5.44 -38.00
CA SER A 149 -29.90 -4.84 -38.47
C SER A 149 -30.58 -5.76 -39.48
N ASP A 150 -31.85 -5.48 -39.79
CA ASP A 150 -32.59 -6.33 -40.73
C ASP A 150 -32.00 -6.39 -42.13
N GLU A 151 -31.34 -5.31 -42.55
CA GLU A 151 -30.67 -5.16 -43.84
C GLU A 151 -29.26 -5.78 -43.85
N HIS A 152 -28.66 -5.99 -42.67
CA HIS A 152 -27.28 -6.48 -42.52
C HIS A 152 -27.16 -7.56 -41.43
N LYS A 153 -27.73 -8.75 -41.67
CA LYS A 153 -27.81 -9.84 -40.68
C LYS A 153 -26.52 -10.68 -40.50
N ASP A 154 -25.57 -10.62 -41.43
CA ASP A 154 -24.42 -11.55 -41.47
C ASP A 154 -23.03 -10.92 -41.36
N ILE A 155 -22.93 -9.80 -40.64
CA ILE A 155 -21.64 -9.17 -40.38
C ILE A 155 -20.81 -10.01 -39.38
N GLN A 156 -19.63 -10.45 -39.81
CA GLN A 156 -18.74 -11.32 -39.02
C GLN A 156 -17.79 -10.57 -38.07
N SER A 157 -17.52 -9.29 -38.35
CA SER A 157 -16.61 -8.47 -37.56
C SER A 157 -16.94 -6.98 -37.63
N CYS A 158 -16.50 -6.23 -36.63
CA CYS A 158 -16.49 -4.78 -36.65
C CYS A 158 -15.08 -4.26 -36.39
N THR A 159 -14.75 -3.14 -37.01
CA THR A 159 -13.44 -2.48 -36.86
C THR A 159 -13.66 -1.02 -36.52
N VAL A 160 -12.90 -0.51 -35.56
CA VAL A 160 -12.85 0.93 -35.27
C VAL A 160 -11.40 1.37 -35.35
N ALA A 161 -11.13 2.46 -36.07
CA ALA A 161 -9.81 3.07 -36.18
C ALA A 161 -9.87 4.53 -35.72
N VAL A 162 -9.01 4.90 -34.77
CA VAL A 162 -8.82 6.29 -34.34
C VAL A 162 -7.55 6.82 -34.97
N HIS A 163 -7.68 7.88 -35.76
CA HIS A 163 -6.57 8.51 -36.46
C HIS A 163 -6.03 9.69 -35.66
N PHE A 164 -4.72 9.71 -35.46
CA PHE A 164 -3.99 10.73 -34.72
C PHE A 164 -2.98 11.43 -35.63
N GLN A 165 -2.73 12.71 -35.33
CA GLN A 165 -1.64 13.48 -35.91
C GLN A 165 -1.05 14.40 -34.86
N LYS A 166 0.24 14.75 -34.99
CA LYS A 166 0.84 15.80 -34.16
C LYS A 166 0.73 17.14 -34.85
N ILE A 167 0.33 18.15 -34.09
CA ILE A 167 0.20 19.52 -34.55
C ILE A 167 0.99 20.47 -33.66
N ILE A 168 1.47 21.56 -34.26
CA ILE A 168 2.04 22.72 -33.57
C ILE A 168 1.05 23.86 -33.78
N ASP A 169 0.49 24.38 -32.69
CA ASP A 169 -0.39 25.54 -32.76
C ASP A 169 0.43 26.80 -33.09
N LYS A 170 -0.04 27.56 -34.08
CA LYS A 170 0.49 28.88 -34.41
C LYS A 170 -0.30 29.97 -33.69
N GLU A 171 0.20 31.20 -33.75
CA GLU A 171 -0.58 32.36 -33.35
C GLU A 171 -1.91 32.40 -34.13
N GLY A 172 -3.02 32.63 -33.41
CA GLY A 172 -4.37 32.58 -33.97
C GLY A 172 -5.01 31.18 -33.95
N ASP A 173 -5.71 30.84 -35.04
CA ASP A 173 -6.43 29.56 -35.19
C ASP A 173 -5.77 28.58 -36.17
N ASP A 174 -4.65 28.98 -36.78
CA ASP A 174 -3.86 28.10 -37.65
C ASP A 174 -3.02 27.09 -36.85
N TYR A 175 -2.62 26.02 -37.53
CA TYR A 175 -1.73 25.00 -36.99
C TYR A 175 -0.90 24.37 -38.10
N GLU A 176 0.29 23.88 -37.75
CA GLU A 176 1.12 23.09 -38.64
C GLU A 176 1.05 21.62 -38.25
N VAL A 177 0.86 20.75 -39.24
CA VAL A 177 0.95 19.30 -39.05
C VAL A 177 2.41 18.90 -39.17
N ILE A 178 2.90 18.16 -38.18
CA ILE A 178 4.26 17.63 -38.23
C ILE A 178 4.32 16.54 -39.30
N PRO A 179 5.19 16.64 -40.31
CA PRO A 179 5.31 15.63 -41.35
C PRO A 179 5.60 14.25 -40.75
N ASN A 180 5.01 13.19 -41.32
CA ASN A 180 5.18 11.80 -40.88
C ASN A 180 4.79 11.52 -39.41
N SER A 181 3.97 12.38 -38.79
CA SER A 181 3.47 12.16 -37.43
C SER A 181 2.12 11.44 -37.38
N ASN A 182 1.53 11.14 -38.54
CA ASN A 182 0.22 10.52 -38.63
C ASN A 182 0.31 9.03 -38.32
N PHE A 183 -0.52 8.57 -37.40
CA PHE A 183 -0.69 7.15 -37.13
C PHE A 183 -2.14 6.87 -36.74
N TYR A 184 -2.56 5.62 -36.84
CA TYR A 184 -3.87 5.22 -36.34
C TYR A 184 -3.76 3.96 -35.50
N VAL A 185 -4.62 3.88 -34.50
CA VAL A 185 -4.82 2.67 -33.69
C VAL A 185 -6.17 2.13 -34.08
N SER A 186 -6.21 0.87 -34.53
CA SER A 186 -7.45 0.17 -34.82
C SER A 186 -7.61 -1.09 -34.00
N ARG A 187 -8.86 -1.40 -33.69
CA ARG A 187 -9.26 -2.64 -33.03
C ARG A 187 -10.36 -3.29 -33.84
N THR A 188 -10.19 -4.57 -34.13
CA THR A 188 -11.19 -5.40 -34.81
C THR A 188 -11.72 -6.43 -33.83
N ALA A 189 -13.04 -6.54 -33.69
CA ALA A 189 -13.70 -7.59 -32.90
C ALA A 189 -14.48 -8.54 -33.81
N TYR A 190 -14.43 -9.82 -33.47
CA TYR A 190 -15.08 -10.90 -34.22
C TYR A 190 -16.24 -11.51 -33.42
N ARG A 191 -17.15 -12.23 -34.09
CA ARG A 191 -18.31 -12.89 -33.46
C ARG A 191 -17.93 -13.91 -32.38
N ASP A 192 -16.74 -14.49 -32.46
CA ASP A 192 -16.17 -15.42 -31.47
C ASP A 192 -15.72 -14.72 -30.17
N ASN A 193 -15.91 -13.40 -30.05
CA ASN A 193 -15.45 -12.54 -28.94
C ASN A 193 -13.94 -12.37 -28.84
N THR A 194 -13.20 -12.74 -29.88
CA THR A 194 -11.79 -12.35 -29.99
C THR A 194 -11.67 -10.92 -30.52
N SER A 195 -10.56 -10.25 -30.19
CA SER A 195 -10.25 -8.94 -30.76
C SER A 195 -8.76 -8.81 -31.07
N VAL A 196 -8.44 -8.12 -32.16
CA VAL A 196 -7.07 -7.90 -32.62
C VAL A 196 -6.81 -6.40 -32.74
N TYR A 197 -5.66 -5.98 -32.24
CA TYR A 197 -5.18 -4.60 -32.39
C TYR A 197 -4.25 -4.47 -33.58
N HIS A 198 -4.35 -3.33 -34.26
CA HIS A 198 -3.41 -2.92 -35.27
C HIS A 198 -2.99 -1.47 -35.03
N VAL A 199 -1.70 -1.19 -35.23
CA VAL A 199 -1.15 0.17 -35.26
C VAL A 199 -0.65 0.42 -36.68
N SER A 200 -1.25 1.38 -37.36
CA SER A 200 -0.90 1.73 -38.76
C SER A 200 -0.84 0.49 -39.68
N GLY A 201 -1.79 -0.43 -39.50
CA GLY A 201 -1.92 -1.67 -40.28
C GLY A 201 -1.09 -2.85 -39.79
N LYS A 202 -0.15 -2.66 -38.85
CA LYS A 202 0.64 -3.75 -38.26
C LYS A 202 -0.06 -4.32 -37.05
N LYS A 203 -0.20 -5.65 -36.98
CA LYS A 203 -0.78 -6.35 -35.83
C LYS A 203 0.11 -6.17 -34.60
N THR A 204 -0.47 -5.73 -33.48
CA THR A 204 0.25 -5.44 -32.22
C THR A 204 -0.54 -5.95 -31.02
N THR A 205 0.10 -5.99 -29.85
CA THR A 205 -0.60 -6.31 -28.60
C THR A 205 -1.19 -5.05 -27.96
N PHE A 206 -2.16 -5.21 -27.05
CA PHE A 206 -2.69 -4.07 -26.28
C PHE A 206 -1.61 -3.40 -25.43
N LYS A 207 -0.64 -4.17 -24.91
CA LYS A 207 0.47 -3.63 -24.12
C LYS A 207 1.33 -2.67 -24.96
N ASP A 208 1.64 -3.05 -26.20
CA ASP A 208 2.42 -2.20 -27.11
C ASP A 208 1.65 -0.94 -27.51
N VAL A 209 0.33 -1.06 -27.72
CA VAL A 209 -0.56 0.07 -27.96
C VAL A 209 -0.56 1.03 -26.76
N GLY A 210 -0.62 0.50 -25.54
CA GLY A 210 -0.53 1.30 -24.32
C GLY A 210 0.80 2.02 -24.18
N ILE A 211 1.93 1.35 -24.48
CA ILE A 211 3.26 1.98 -24.49
C ILE A 211 3.34 3.09 -25.54
N LEU A 212 2.79 2.88 -26.74
CA LEU A 212 2.75 3.87 -27.81
C LEU A 212 1.91 5.09 -27.42
N LEU A 213 0.72 4.90 -26.87
CA LEU A 213 -0.14 6.00 -26.46
C LEU A 213 0.44 6.75 -25.27
N ARG A 214 1.06 6.04 -24.32
CA ARG A 214 1.78 6.64 -23.18
C ARG A 214 2.96 7.50 -23.63
N SER A 215 3.72 7.08 -24.64
CA SER A 215 4.80 7.91 -25.20
C SER A 215 4.31 9.19 -25.87
N HIS A 216 3.01 9.26 -26.15
CA HIS A 216 2.32 10.45 -26.68
C HIS A 216 1.50 11.20 -25.61
N GLY A 217 1.65 10.87 -24.33
CA GLY A 217 0.97 11.55 -23.22
C GLY A 217 -0.46 11.07 -22.96
N ILE A 218 -0.91 9.99 -23.61
CA ILE A 218 -2.21 9.37 -23.32
C ILE A 218 -1.96 8.17 -22.40
N ASP A 219 -2.33 8.31 -21.12
CA ASP A 219 -2.30 7.20 -20.18
C ASP A 219 -3.60 6.41 -20.22
N LEU A 220 -3.49 5.10 -20.48
CA LEU A 220 -4.62 4.16 -20.48
C LEU A 220 -4.79 3.45 -19.14
N ASP A 221 -3.80 3.52 -18.25
CA ASP A 221 -3.89 2.84 -16.95
C ASP A 221 -4.76 3.64 -15.99
N HIS A 222 -4.50 4.95 -15.90
CA HIS A 222 -5.33 5.86 -15.13
C HIS A 222 -6.29 6.58 -16.10
N ASN A 223 -7.47 5.99 -16.29
CA ASN A 223 -8.55 6.41 -17.21
C ASN A 223 -9.11 7.82 -16.94
N ARG A 224 -8.30 8.86 -17.08
CA ARG A 224 -8.62 10.24 -16.67
C ARG A 224 -8.97 11.18 -17.83
N PHE A 225 -8.75 10.75 -19.06
CA PHE A 225 -9.06 11.53 -20.26
C PHE A 225 -10.47 11.25 -20.81
N LEU A 226 -11.14 10.21 -20.33
CA LEU A 226 -12.51 9.85 -20.70
C LEU A 226 -13.39 9.90 -19.45
N ILE A 227 -14.40 10.76 -19.49
CA ILE A 227 -15.40 10.88 -18.42
C ILE A 227 -16.71 10.34 -18.96
N LEU A 228 -17.19 9.25 -18.38
CA LEU A 228 -18.43 8.58 -18.76
C LEU A 228 -19.63 9.19 -18.05
N GLN A 229 -20.81 8.89 -18.60
CA GLN A 229 -22.06 9.24 -17.93
C GLN A 229 -22.13 8.53 -16.56
N GLY A 230 -22.40 9.31 -15.51
CA GLY A 230 -22.46 8.83 -14.13
C GLY A 230 -21.12 8.87 -13.39
N GLU A 231 -19.98 8.97 -14.07
CA GLU A 231 -18.68 9.06 -13.38
C GLU A 231 -18.55 10.37 -12.57
N VAL A 232 -19.11 11.48 -13.06
CA VAL A 232 -19.14 12.74 -12.31
C VAL A 232 -19.91 12.59 -10.98
N GLU A 233 -21.02 11.87 -10.99
CA GLU A 233 -21.81 11.59 -9.79
C GLU A 233 -21.07 10.63 -8.85
N GLN A 234 -20.40 9.61 -9.40
CA GLN A 234 -19.55 8.71 -8.62
C GLN A 234 -18.45 9.48 -7.91
N ILE A 235 -17.73 10.37 -8.61
CA ILE A 235 -16.69 11.23 -8.03
C ILE A 235 -17.26 12.12 -6.92
N ALA A 236 -18.45 12.70 -7.11
CA ALA A 236 -19.10 13.50 -6.08
C ALA A 236 -19.51 12.69 -4.83
N MET A 237 -19.75 11.38 -5.00
CA MET A 237 -20.15 10.45 -3.95
C MET A 237 -18.97 9.66 -3.36
N MET A 238 -17.74 9.90 -3.83
CA MET A 238 -16.55 9.22 -3.30
C MET A 238 -16.34 9.60 -1.83
N LYS A 239 -16.00 8.60 -1.03
CA LYS A 239 -15.65 8.80 0.38
C LYS A 239 -14.29 9.50 0.48
N PRO A 240 -13.99 10.21 1.59
CA PRO A 240 -12.69 10.86 1.77
C PRO A 240 -11.50 9.89 1.66
N LYS A 241 -11.68 8.65 2.10
CA LYS A 241 -10.69 7.57 2.05
C LYS A 241 -11.38 6.25 1.70
N GLY A 242 -10.70 5.39 0.97
CA GLY A 242 -11.12 4.02 0.72
C GLY A 242 -11.36 3.26 2.02
N GLN A 243 -12.52 2.59 2.16
CA GLN A 243 -12.81 1.78 3.36
C GLN A 243 -12.14 0.41 3.32
N THR A 244 -11.82 -0.07 2.12
CA THR A 244 -11.15 -1.35 1.88
C THR A 244 -10.00 -1.12 0.92
N GLU A 245 -9.03 -2.02 0.86
CA GLU A 245 -7.88 -1.92 -0.07
C GLU A 245 -8.28 -1.88 -1.56
N HIS A 246 -9.52 -2.26 -1.88
CA HIS A 246 -10.06 -2.26 -3.24
C HIS A 246 -11.08 -1.12 -3.49
N ASP A 247 -11.37 -0.30 -2.48
CA ASP A 247 -12.27 0.85 -2.58
C ASP A 247 -11.42 2.10 -2.73
N GLU A 248 -11.55 2.80 -3.86
CA GLU A 248 -10.82 4.04 -4.12
C GLU A 248 -11.62 5.22 -3.54
N GLY A 249 -11.07 5.90 -2.53
CA GLY A 249 -11.60 7.16 -2.02
C GLY A 249 -10.99 8.36 -2.74
N MET A 250 -11.41 9.56 -2.32
CA MET A 250 -10.91 10.82 -2.87
C MET A 250 -9.40 11.01 -2.62
N LEU A 251 -8.89 10.52 -1.49
CA LEU A 251 -7.46 10.59 -1.19
C LEU A 251 -6.66 9.75 -2.19
N GLU A 252 -7.03 8.48 -2.37
CA GLU A 252 -6.37 7.57 -3.30
C GLU A 252 -6.43 8.12 -4.74
N TYR A 253 -7.59 8.66 -5.12
CA TYR A 253 -7.78 9.32 -6.41
C TYR A 253 -6.82 10.51 -6.64
N LEU A 254 -6.62 11.36 -5.62
CA LEU A 254 -5.69 12.50 -5.69
C LEU A 254 -4.22 12.04 -5.66
N GLU A 255 -3.89 11.04 -4.84
CA GLU A 255 -2.55 10.48 -4.76
C GLU A 255 -2.10 9.90 -6.10
N ASP A 256 -3.01 9.27 -6.82
CA ASP A 256 -2.71 8.73 -8.14
C ASP A 256 -2.63 9.81 -9.23
N ILE A 257 -3.27 10.99 -9.05
CA ILE A 257 -3.12 12.16 -9.95
C ILE A 257 -1.73 12.77 -9.77
N ILE A 258 -1.32 12.94 -8.52
CA ILE A 258 -0.03 13.53 -8.16
C ILE A 258 1.10 12.53 -8.44
N GLY A 259 0.79 11.24 -8.46
CA GLY A 259 1.79 10.17 -8.54
C GLY A 259 2.53 9.97 -7.21
N SER A 260 1.91 10.34 -6.08
CA SER A 260 2.47 10.10 -4.74
C SER A 260 2.24 8.66 -4.27
N GLY A 261 1.30 7.91 -4.89
CA GLY A 261 1.05 6.50 -4.57
C GLY A 261 2.32 5.62 -4.61
N ARG A 262 3.29 5.95 -5.48
CA ARG A 262 4.60 5.28 -5.56
C ARG A 262 5.44 5.34 -4.27
N LEU A 263 5.16 6.32 -3.40
CA LEU A 263 5.89 6.54 -2.15
C LEU A 263 5.24 5.82 -0.96
N ASN A 264 3.97 5.43 -1.07
CA ASN A 264 3.22 4.87 0.05
C ASN A 264 3.87 3.59 0.60
N GLU A 265 4.22 2.65 -0.29
CA GLU A 265 4.81 1.37 0.13
C GLU A 265 6.24 1.53 0.71
N PRO A 266 7.17 2.26 0.06
CA PRO A 266 8.47 2.57 0.66
C PRO A 266 8.36 3.26 2.04
N ILE A 267 7.43 4.21 2.20
CA ILE A 267 7.21 4.91 3.47
C ILE A 267 6.76 3.92 4.54
N LYS A 268 5.77 3.04 4.24
CA LYS A 268 5.30 2.02 5.19
C LYS A 268 6.43 1.09 5.65
N VAL A 269 7.28 0.63 4.73
CA VAL A 269 8.43 -0.22 5.04
C VAL A 269 9.42 0.50 5.95
N LEU A 270 9.76 1.75 5.63
CA LEU A 270 10.70 2.55 6.43
C LEU A 270 10.14 2.89 7.81
N CYS A 271 8.84 3.20 7.91
CA CYS A 271 8.16 3.42 9.19
C CYS A 271 8.27 2.19 10.10
N ARG A 272 7.95 0.99 9.58
CA ARG A 272 8.10 -0.26 10.34
C ARG A 272 9.54 -0.50 10.79
N ARG A 273 10.52 -0.24 9.93
CA ARG A 273 11.94 -0.35 10.27
C ARG A 273 12.34 0.61 11.40
N VAL A 274 11.82 1.83 11.39
CA VAL A 274 12.05 2.82 12.46
C VAL A 274 11.42 2.37 13.78
N GLU A 275 10.23 1.78 13.74
CA GLU A 275 9.55 1.23 14.93
C GLU A 275 10.40 0.13 15.59
N ILE A 276 10.85 -0.87 14.82
CA ILE A 276 11.71 -1.96 15.31
C ILE A 276 13.01 -1.41 15.93
N LEU A 277 13.66 -0.44 15.26
CA LEU A 277 14.88 0.17 15.79
C LEU A 277 14.63 0.95 17.09
N ASN A 278 13.48 1.60 17.22
CA ASN A 278 13.08 2.27 18.44
C ASN A 278 12.81 1.30 19.59
N GLU A 279 12.21 0.14 19.32
CA GLU A 279 12.06 -0.93 20.31
C GLU A 279 13.41 -1.45 20.81
N HIS A 280 14.33 -1.79 19.89
CA HIS A 280 15.69 -2.21 20.24
C HIS A 280 16.46 -1.15 21.04
N ARG A 281 16.31 0.13 20.66
CA ARG A 281 16.88 1.24 21.41
C ARG A 281 16.29 1.32 22.81
N GLY A 282 14.98 1.16 22.95
CA GLY A 282 14.27 1.15 24.23
C GLY A 282 14.78 0.06 25.17
N GLU A 283 14.95 -1.16 24.66
CA GLU A 283 15.50 -2.29 25.42
C GLU A 283 16.93 -2.00 25.92
N LYS A 284 17.82 -1.58 25.03
CA LYS A 284 19.22 -1.25 25.39
C LYS A 284 19.28 -0.12 26.42
N LEU A 285 18.44 0.91 26.24
CA LEU A 285 18.38 2.05 27.16
C LEU A 285 17.87 1.64 28.54
N ASN A 286 16.90 0.73 28.62
CA ASN A 286 16.45 0.17 29.89
C ASN A 286 17.56 -0.63 30.59
N ARG A 287 18.32 -1.44 29.84
CA ARG A 287 19.46 -2.18 30.40
C ARG A 287 20.55 -1.27 30.94
N VAL A 288 20.89 -0.20 30.22
CA VAL A 288 21.86 0.81 30.69
C VAL A 288 21.38 1.46 31.98
N LYS A 289 20.11 1.88 32.04
CA LYS A 289 19.52 2.48 33.24
C LYS A 289 19.54 1.56 34.46
N MET A 290 19.38 0.25 34.27
CA MET A 290 19.49 -0.70 35.38
C MET A 290 20.91 -0.74 35.94
N VAL A 291 21.91 -0.85 35.05
CA VAL A 291 23.33 -0.87 35.45
C VAL A 291 23.76 0.46 36.07
N GLU A 292 23.30 1.60 35.56
CA GLU A 292 23.55 2.92 36.16
C GLU A 292 23.00 2.99 37.59
N LYS A 293 21.77 2.51 37.83
CA LYS A 293 21.19 2.47 39.18
C LYS A 293 21.99 1.58 40.13
N GLU A 294 22.45 0.41 39.68
CA GLU A 294 23.28 -0.48 40.49
C GLU A 294 24.63 0.16 40.81
N LYS A 295 25.27 0.81 39.83
CA LYS A 295 26.51 1.55 40.02
C LYS A 295 26.33 2.67 41.05
N ASP A 296 25.29 3.48 40.91
CA ASP A 296 25.02 4.61 41.81
C ASP A 296 24.70 4.12 43.23
N ALA A 297 24.04 2.96 43.38
CA ALA A 297 23.80 2.34 44.68
C ALA A 297 25.10 1.90 45.38
N LEU A 298 26.09 1.41 44.62
CA LEU A 298 27.39 0.97 45.17
C LEU A 298 28.36 2.13 45.44
N GLU A 299 28.06 3.34 44.97
CA GLU A 299 28.94 4.50 45.15
C GLU A 299 29.10 4.88 46.63
N GLY A 300 28.03 4.71 47.43
CA GLY A 300 28.08 4.94 48.88
C GLY A 300 29.04 4.00 49.61
N GLU A 301 28.92 2.69 49.37
CA GLU A 301 29.80 1.67 49.99
C GLU A 301 31.26 1.85 49.57
N LYS A 302 31.49 2.18 48.29
CA LYS A 302 32.82 2.54 47.78
C LYS A 302 33.41 3.72 48.55
N ASN A 303 32.64 4.78 48.77
CA ASN A 303 33.13 5.97 49.47
C ASN A 303 33.51 5.66 50.92
N ILE A 304 32.72 4.84 51.62
CA ILE A 304 33.04 4.38 52.98
C ILE A 304 34.33 3.55 52.99
N ALA A 305 34.52 2.65 52.02
CA ALA A 305 35.74 1.86 51.91
C ALA A 305 36.98 2.73 51.65
N ILE A 306 36.85 3.78 50.83
CA ILE A 306 37.92 4.74 50.58
C ILE A 306 38.25 5.54 51.84
N GLU A 307 37.25 6.00 52.59
CA GLU A 307 37.43 6.69 53.87
C GLU A 307 38.14 5.80 54.91
N PHE A 308 37.76 4.53 55.01
CA PHE A 308 38.44 3.58 55.89
C PHE A 308 39.93 3.40 55.53
N LEU A 309 40.24 3.17 54.25
CA LEU A 309 41.61 2.98 53.78
C LEU A 309 42.47 4.25 53.96
N THR A 310 41.87 5.43 53.79
CA THR A 310 42.58 6.70 54.03
C THR A 310 42.89 6.89 55.51
N LEU A 311 41.93 6.61 56.40
CA LEU A 311 42.14 6.68 57.85
C LEU A 311 43.17 5.65 58.34
N GLU A 312 43.15 4.42 57.82
CA GLU A 312 44.14 3.39 58.15
C GLU A 312 45.57 3.83 57.76
N ASN A 313 45.71 4.42 56.56
CA ASN A 313 46.98 4.99 56.12
C ASN A 313 47.45 6.14 57.03
N GLU A 314 46.53 7.00 57.51
CA GLU A 314 46.88 8.04 58.47
C GLU A 314 47.34 7.48 59.81
N ILE A 315 46.62 6.49 60.35
CA ILE A 315 47.01 5.80 61.59
C ILE A 315 48.40 5.18 61.42
N PHE A 316 48.67 4.53 60.29
CA PHE A 316 49.96 3.94 60.00
C PHE A 316 51.08 5.00 59.95
N ARG A 317 50.85 6.14 59.30
CA ARG A 317 51.79 7.27 59.28
C ARG A 317 52.06 7.81 60.69
N LYS A 318 51.03 7.99 61.52
CA LYS A 318 51.18 8.46 62.90
C LYS A 318 51.95 7.45 63.77
N LYS A 319 51.66 6.15 63.64
CA LYS A 319 52.43 5.08 64.30
C LYS A 319 53.90 5.10 63.88
N ASN A 320 54.18 5.27 62.59
CA ASN A 320 55.55 5.38 62.07
C ASN A 320 56.29 6.57 62.73
N HIS A 321 55.67 7.74 62.82
CA HIS A 321 56.25 8.90 63.53
C HIS A 321 56.57 8.60 65.00
N VAL A 322 55.68 7.92 65.70
CA VAL A 322 55.92 7.52 67.10
C VAL A 322 57.11 6.56 67.19
N CYS A 323 57.19 5.55 66.32
CA CYS A 323 58.35 4.65 66.27
C CYS A 323 59.65 5.39 65.98
N GLN A 324 59.65 6.34 65.03
CA GLN A 324 60.82 7.17 64.74
C GLN A 324 61.26 7.99 65.96
N TYR A 325 60.31 8.55 66.71
CA TYR A 325 60.58 9.27 67.94
C TYR A 325 61.19 8.37 69.03
N TYR A 326 60.66 7.17 69.24
CA TYR A 326 61.26 6.20 70.16
C TYR A 326 62.67 5.78 69.74
N ILE A 327 62.90 5.53 68.45
CA ILE A 327 64.23 5.23 67.91
C ILE A 327 65.20 6.38 68.21
N TYR A 328 64.76 7.64 68.05
CA TYR A 328 65.55 8.83 68.36
C TYR A 328 65.91 8.91 69.85
N ILE A 329 64.94 8.72 70.76
CA ILE A 329 65.20 8.69 72.21
C ILE A 329 66.21 7.61 72.56
N CYS A 330 65.96 6.36 72.14
CA CYS A 330 66.83 5.24 72.44
C CYS A 330 68.25 5.48 71.91
N ARG A 331 68.41 6.03 70.69
CA ARG A 331 69.72 6.40 70.14
C ARG A 331 70.43 7.45 71.00
N ASN A 332 69.72 8.48 71.44
CA ASN A 332 70.28 9.52 72.30
C ASN A 332 70.71 8.98 73.67
N GLU A 333 69.91 8.10 74.29
CA GLU A 333 70.29 7.45 75.55
C GLU A 333 71.51 6.54 75.39
N LEU A 334 71.59 5.79 74.29
CA LEU A 334 72.73 4.93 73.97
C LEU A 334 74.01 5.76 73.74
N LEU A 335 73.87 6.93 73.12
CA LEU A 335 74.96 7.92 72.97
C LEU A 335 75.43 8.44 74.33
N LYS A 336 74.51 8.83 75.21
CA LYS A 336 74.81 9.25 76.60
C LYS A 336 75.52 8.13 77.39
N TRP A 337 75.05 6.89 77.27
CA TRP A 337 75.68 5.72 77.89
C TRP A 337 77.09 5.46 77.36
N ARG A 338 77.29 5.54 76.04
CA ARG A 338 78.63 5.39 75.42
C ARG A 338 79.59 6.50 75.85
N LEU A 339 79.11 7.74 76.01
CA LEU A 339 79.91 8.86 76.54
C LEU A 339 80.31 8.65 78.01
N LYS A 340 79.42 8.11 78.84
CA LYS A 340 79.72 7.77 80.24
C LYS A 340 80.74 6.64 80.40
N ARG A 341 80.83 5.71 79.44
CA ARG A 341 81.79 4.58 79.45
C ARG A 341 83.20 4.94 78.97
N LYS A 342 83.39 6.13 78.38
CA LYS A 342 84.67 6.64 77.87
C LYS A 342 85.37 7.60 78.85
N LYS A 343 84.74 7.91 79.99
CA LYS A 343 85.38 8.50 81.18
C LYS A 343 85.56 7.39 82.20
#